data_AF-A0A286P173-F1
#
_entry.id   AF-A0A286P173-F1
#
_cell.length_a   1.000
_cell.length_b   1.000
_cell.length_c   1.000
_cell.angle_alpha   90.00
_cell.angle_beta   90.00
_cell.angle_gamma   90.00
#
_symmetry.space_group_name_H-M   'P 1'
#
loop_
_entity.id
_entity.type
_entity.pdbx_description
1 polymer ?
#
loop_
_entity_poly.entity_id
_entity_poly.type
_entity_poly.pdbx_seq_one_letter_code
_entity_poly.pdbx_strand_id
1 'polypeptide(L)'
;MIGDTNSIDGVILAQRGEDNVHVYASGTVVARGKDEAAAVQLIGLAEKTIRRALSCTGCGVCLGQCAERAISVNGTARINEKCTHCGKCTWACPVVKFG
;
A
#
# COMPACT_ATOMS: atom_id res chain seq x y z
N MET A 1 -1.29 10.63 0.81
CA MET A 1 -0.35 10.03 -0.15
C MET A 1 0.91 9.73 0.63
N ILE A 2 1.49 8.53 0.50
CA ILE A 2 2.76 8.21 1.15
C ILE A 2 3.85 8.91 0.33
N GLY A 3 4.58 9.84 0.94
CA GLY A 3 5.70 10.58 0.39
C GLY A 3 6.99 9.76 0.32
N ASP A 4 8.06 10.43 -0.14
CA ASP A 4 9.32 9.87 -0.64
C ASP A 4 9.86 8.64 0.10
N THR A 5 10.21 7.61 -0.67
CA THR A 5 10.71 6.32 -0.18
C THR A 5 12.23 6.27 -0.32
N ASN A 6 12.95 6.17 0.80
CA ASN A 6 14.39 5.91 0.82
C ASN A 6 14.66 4.41 1.01
N SER A 7 15.65 3.90 0.29
CA SER A 7 16.13 2.51 0.40
C SER A 7 17.54 2.52 0.99
N ILE A 8 17.70 1.89 2.14
CA ILE A 8 18.98 1.52 2.76
C ILE A 8 18.88 0.04 3.13
N ASP A 9 19.99 -0.70 3.05
CA ASP A 9 20.07 -2.16 3.08
C ASP A 9 18.96 -2.85 3.87
N GLY A 10 18.00 -3.39 3.12
CA GLY A 10 16.92 -4.22 3.62
C GLY A 10 15.79 -3.48 4.33
N VAL A 11 15.67 -2.15 4.24
CA VAL A 11 14.54 -1.41 4.83
C VAL A 11 13.79 -0.59 3.79
N ILE A 12 12.47 -0.78 3.71
CA ILE A 12 11.56 0.12 2.99
C ILE A 12 10.99 1.12 4.00
N LEU A 13 11.27 2.40 3.77
CA LEU A 13 10.68 3.52 4.50
C LEU A 13 9.50 4.10 3.72
N ALA A 14 8.35 4.23 4.38
CA ALA A 14 7.15 4.87 3.84
C ALA A 14 6.71 5.99 4.80
N GLN A 15 6.56 7.23 4.30
CA GLN A 15 6.25 8.40 5.11
C GLN A 15 4.92 9.04 4.70
N ARG A 16 4.12 9.57 5.64
CA ARG A 16 2.96 10.43 5.33
C ARG A 16 2.87 11.56 6.35
N GLY A 17 3.40 12.73 6.04
CA GLY A 17 3.48 13.83 7.00
C GLY A 17 4.48 13.50 8.11
N GLU A 18 4.03 13.54 9.37
CA GLU A 18 4.83 13.15 10.55
C GLU A 18 4.82 11.63 10.82
N ASP A 19 3.98 10.89 10.11
CA ASP A 19 3.81 9.46 10.28
C ASP A 19 4.84 8.68 9.45
N ASN A 20 5.51 7.70 10.08
CA ASN A 20 6.59 6.91 9.47
C ASN A 20 6.35 5.41 9.64
N VAL A 21 6.61 4.64 8.57
CA VAL A 21 6.57 3.17 8.56
C VAL A 21 7.89 2.61 8.05
N HIS A 22 8.50 1.68 8.80
CA HIS A 22 9.73 0.98 8.43
C HIS A 22 9.40 -0.51 8.19
N VAL A 23 9.79 -1.07 7.05
CA VAL A 23 9.66 -2.49 6.71
C VAL A 23 11.04 -3.09 6.56
N TYR A 24 11.47 -3.94 7.49
CA TYR A 24 12.78 -4.61 7.48
C TYR A 24 12.76 -5.87 6.62
N ALA A 25 13.92 -6.28 6.08
CA ALA A 25 14.11 -7.46 5.23
C ALA A 25 13.82 -8.78 5.98
N SER A 26 13.79 -8.74 7.31
CA SER A 26 13.28 -9.80 8.18
C SER A 26 11.75 -9.93 8.19
N GLY A 27 11.03 -9.06 7.47
CA GLY A 27 9.56 -9.03 7.42
C GLY A 27 8.91 -8.20 8.53
N THR A 28 9.70 -7.64 9.46
CA THR A 28 9.17 -6.79 10.53
C THR A 28 8.68 -5.45 9.97
N VAL A 29 7.44 -5.07 10.28
CA VAL A 29 6.88 -3.75 9.95
C VAL A 29 6.64 -2.96 11.25
N VAL A 30 7.20 -1.76 11.35
CA VAL A 30 7.01 -0.86 12.48
C VAL A 30 6.35 0.42 11.98
N ALA A 31 5.20 0.77 12.57
CA ALA A 31 4.51 2.04 12.32
C ALA A 31 4.61 2.94 13.55
N ARG A 32 4.89 4.22 13.33
CA ARG A 32 4.82 5.27 14.35
C ARG A 32 3.86 6.34 13.88
N GLY A 33 2.92 6.69 14.74
CA GLY A 33 1.99 7.80 14.54
C GLY A 33 1.97 8.70 15.77
N LYS A 34 1.33 9.86 15.63
CA LYS A 34 1.17 10.85 16.71
C LYS A 34 0.48 10.30 17.97
N ASP A 35 -0.34 9.27 17.81
CA ASP A 35 -1.07 8.57 18.87
C ASP A 35 -1.23 7.09 18.49
N GLU A 36 -1.72 6.28 19.44
CA GLU A 36 -1.94 4.85 19.24
C GLU A 36 -2.90 4.57 18.08
N ALA A 37 -3.99 5.35 17.98
CA ALA A 37 -4.99 5.16 16.93
C ALA A 37 -4.39 5.37 15.53
N ALA A 38 -3.55 6.39 15.36
CA ALA A 38 -2.85 6.66 14.11
C ALA A 38 -1.86 5.53 13.75
N ALA A 39 -1.10 5.04 14.74
CA ALA A 39 -0.17 3.92 14.53
C ALA A 39 -0.91 2.63 14.11
N VAL A 40 -2.04 2.33 14.76
CA VAL A 40 -2.91 1.19 14.43
C VAL A 40 -3.51 1.32 13.02
N GLN A 41 -3.91 2.52 12.62
CA GLN A 41 -4.40 2.75 11.26
C GLN A 41 -3.30 2.54 10.21
N LEU A 42 -2.09 3.04 10.46
CA LEU A 42 -0.95 2.90 9.55
C LEU A 42 -0.53 1.44 9.37
N ILE A 43 -0.39 0.69 10.47
CA ILE A 43 -0.01 -0.73 10.38
C ILE A 43 -1.10 -1.53 9.63
N GLY A 44 -2.38 -1.20 9.84
CA GLY A 44 -3.48 -1.82 9.12
C GLY A 44 -3.53 -1.46 7.62
N LEU A 45 -3.00 -0.30 7.22
CA LEU A 45 -2.84 0.05 5.80
C LEU A 45 -1.64 -0.68 5.18
N ALA A 46 -0.54 -0.80 5.92
CA ALA A 46 0.63 -1.54 5.49
C ALA A 46 0.30 -3.02 5.23
N GLU A 47 -0.40 -3.67 6.17
CA GLU A 47 -0.86 -5.06 6.06
C GLU A 47 -1.70 -5.30 4.81
N LYS A 48 -2.73 -4.46 4.55
CA LYS A 48 -3.55 -4.55 3.33
C LYS A 48 -2.74 -4.36 2.05
N THR A 49 -1.76 -3.45 2.08
CA THR A 49 -0.91 -3.15 0.92
C THR A 49 0.02 -4.32 0.60
N ILE A 50 0.67 -4.87 1.63
CA ILE A 50 1.55 -6.05 1.52
C ILE A 50 0.75 -7.25 1.01
N ARG A 51 -0.41 -7.53 1.62
CA ARG A 51 -1.30 -8.63 1.21
C ARG A 51 -1.70 -8.51 -0.25
N ARG A 52 -2.13 -7.32 -0.68
CA ARG A 52 -2.51 -7.07 -2.08
C ARG A 52 -1.35 -7.27 -3.04
N ALA A 53 -0.14 -6.86 -2.67
CA ALA A 53 1.04 -7.01 -3.51
C ALA A 53 1.44 -8.48 -3.67
N LEU A 54 1.46 -9.24 -2.57
CA LEU A 54 1.88 -10.65 -2.55
C LEU A 54 0.83 -11.61 -3.13
N SER A 55 -0.46 -11.33 -2.90
CA SER A 55 -1.56 -12.20 -3.30
C SER A 55 -2.29 -11.71 -4.56
N CYS A 56 -1.70 -10.78 -5.33
CA CYS A 56 -2.36 -10.27 -6.53
C CYS A 56 -2.56 -11.40 -7.57
N THR A 57 -3.80 -11.65 -7.94
CA THR A 57 -4.16 -12.66 -8.96
C THR A 57 -4.39 -12.10 -10.36
N GLY A 58 -4.24 -10.78 -10.54
CA GLY A 58 -4.53 -10.13 -11.82
C GLY A 58 -6.02 -10.00 -12.16
N CYS A 59 -6.93 -10.12 -11.19
CA CYS A 59 -8.39 -10.11 -11.43
C CYS A 59 -8.98 -8.84 -12.08
N GLY A 60 -8.24 -7.74 -12.17
CA GLY A 60 -8.67 -6.53 -12.89
C GLY A 60 -9.71 -5.64 -12.20
N VAL A 61 -10.33 -6.03 -11.07
CA VAL A 61 -11.36 -5.23 -10.37
C VAL A 61 -10.90 -3.78 -10.10
N CYS A 62 -9.62 -3.60 -9.77
CA CYS A 62 -9.04 -2.29 -9.50
C CYS A 62 -9.03 -1.33 -10.70
N LEU A 63 -9.09 -1.81 -11.94
CA LEU A 63 -9.07 -0.98 -13.16
C LEU A 63 -10.27 -0.03 -13.19
N GLY A 64 -11.48 -0.55 -12.93
CA GLY A 64 -12.71 0.24 -12.92
C GLY A 64 -12.84 1.20 -11.72
N GLN A 65 -12.01 1.02 -10.69
CA GLN A 65 -12.05 1.84 -9.47
C GLN A 65 -11.11 3.07 -9.55
N CYS A 66 -10.21 3.09 -10.53
CA CYS A 66 -9.24 4.15 -10.69
C CYS A 66 -9.74 5.21 -11.68
N ALA A 67 -10.26 6.32 -11.16
CA ALA A 67 -10.72 7.45 -11.99
C ALA A 67 -9.60 8.01 -12.88
N GLU A 68 -8.36 8.03 -12.38
CA GLU A 68 -7.18 8.52 -13.10
C GLU A 68 -6.61 7.55 -14.14
N ARG A 69 -7.18 6.33 -14.22
CA ARG A 69 -6.67 5.25 -15.08
C ARG A 69 -5.18 4.98 -14.88
N ALA A 70 -4.73 5.06 -13.62
CA ALA A 70 -3.33 4.90 -13.22
C ALA A 70 -2.89 3.43 -13.07
N ILE A 71 -3.78 2.46 -13.37
CA ILE A 71 -3.55 1.04 -13.12
C ILE A 71 -3.53 0.28 -14.44
N SER A 72 -2.52 -0.57 -14.62
CA SER A 72 -2.47 -1.60 -15.66
C SER A 72 -2.35 -2.98 -15.03
N VAL A 73 -2.79 -4.02 -15.73
CA VAL A 73 -2.72 -5.41 -15.24
C VAL A 73 -2.11 -6.27 -16.33
N ASN A 74 -0.98 -6.91 -16.01
CA ASN A 74 -0.37 -7.95 -16.82
C ASN A 74 0.22 -9.01 -15.87
N GLY A 75 -0.57 -10.03 -15.55
CA GLY A 75 -0.32 -10.95 -14.43
C GLY A 75 -0.64 -10.33 -13.07
N THR A 76 0.02 -9.21 -12.73
CA THR A 76 -0.24 -8.44 -11.50
C THR A 76 -0.56 -6.98 -11.82
N ALA A 77 -1.16 -6.29 -10.85
CA ALA A 77 -1.50 -4.88 -10.98
C ALA A 77 -0.24 -4.00 -10.83
N ARG A 78 -0.03 -3.09 -11.79
CA ARG A 78 1.02 -2.06 -11.77
C ARG A 78 0.37 -0.68 -11.71
N ILE A 79 0.94 0.20 -10.90
CA ILE A 79 0.44 1.57 -10.70
C ILE A 79 1.49 2.54 -11.24
N ASN A 80 1.04 3.55 -12.00
CA ASN A 80 1.91 4.61 -12.54
C ASN A 80 1.75 5.93 -11.76
N GLU A 81 2.48 6.95 -12.19
CA GLU A 81 2.58 8.28 -11.58
C GLU A 81 1.27 9.08 -11.54
N LYS A 82 0.24 8.68 -12.28
CA LYS A 82 -1.09 9.33 -12.24
C LYS A 82 -1.88 9.01 -10.97
N CYS A 83 -1.36 8.14 -10.10
CA CYS A 83 -2.03 7.74 -8.87
C CYS A 83 -2.10 8.89 -7.87
N THR A 84 -3.31 9.27 -7.47
CA THR A 84 -3.56 10.27 -6.41
C THR A 84 -3.60 9.67 -4.99
N HIS A 85 -3.26 8.38 -4.87
CA HIS A 85 -3.32 7.59 -3.64
C HIS A 85 -4.66 7.67 -2.89
N CYS A 86 -5.78 7.69 -3.62
CA CYS A 86 -7.13 7.75 -3.02
C CYS A 86 -7.57 6.44 -2.32
N GLY A 87 -6.85 5.34 -2.52
CA GLY A 87 -7.07 4.05 -1.83
C GLY A 87 -8.26 3.21 -2.34
N LYS A 88 -9.13 3.74 -3.20
CA LYS A 88 -10.33 3.04 -3.70
C LYS A 88 -10.03 1.65 -4.29
N CYS A 89 -8.95 1.54 -5.06
CA CYS A 89 -8.53 0.29 -5.68
C CYS A 89 -8.12 -0.79 -4.67
N THR A 90 -7.61 -0.40 -3.49
CA THR A 90 -7.24 -1.34 -2.41
C THR A 90 -8.48 -1.87 -1.71
N TRP A 91 -9.44 -0.99 -1.38
CA TRP A 91 -10.69 -1.37 -0.70
C TRP A 91 -11.60 -2.25 -1.55
N ALA A 92 -11.57 -2.09 -2.87
CA ALA A 92 -12.31 -2.95 -3.79
C ALA A 92 -11.62 -4.30 -4.08
N CYS A 93 -10.37 -4.49 -3.64
CA CYS A 93 -9.60 -5.67 -4.01
C CYS A 93 -10.10 -6.91 -3.25
N PRO A 94 -10.48 -8.00 -3.92
CA PRO A 94 -11.02 -9.20 -3.25
C PRO A 94 -10.07 -9.80 -2.21
N VAL A 95 -8.77 -9.79 -2.50
CA VAL A 95 -7.73 -10.33 -1.59
C VAL A 95 -7.55 -9.49 -0.32
N VAL A 96 -8.02 -8.24 -0.34
CA VAL A 96 -8.00 -7.35 0.83
C VAL A 96 -9.33 -7.41 1.57
N LYS A 97 -10.45 -7.52 0.83
CA LYS A 97 -11.79 -7.48 1.40
C LYS A 97 -12.18 -8.79 2.10
N PHE A 98 -11.65 -9.92 1.62
CA PHE A 98 -12.03 -11.26 2.10
C PHE A 98 -10.84 -12.09 2.59
N GLY A 99 -9.61 -11.55 2.48
CA GLY A 99 -8.38 -12.22 2.90
C GLY A 99 -8.05 -11.96 4.35
#